data_AF-A0A3D6CEU6-F1
#
_entry.id   AF-A0A3D6CEU6-F1
#
_cell.length_a   1.000
_cell.length_b   1.000
_cell.length_c   1.000
_cell.angle_alpha   90.00
_cell.angle_beta   90.00
_cell.angle_gamma   90.00
#
_symmetry.space_group_name_H-M   'P 1'
#
loop_
_entity.id
_entity.type
_entity.pdbx_description
1 polymer ?
#
loop_
_entity_poly.entity_id
_entity_poly.type
_entity_poly.pdbx_seq_one_letter_code
_entity_poly.pdbx_strand_id
1 'polypeptide(L)'
;RYDQGKTDSIPRTEANTARLRKELEESFLQFATHRQSCNLENLKANSKGRSGSSYYFDTYSYSMSELYREYGIRSKTNNTNYMIGFYGLYDYSRPDFAALFIQPFKVSSQSYLVYSYSLNGQGLYFIKDSATNQIVYKGQSLSSSAAIHVFKEIDQRHCIIVEDLGDLGRRALVLQKTNAGLKAVPAFKGNEIDQAANNFKKKVYKEKRMYMWLASNRGLSVGYGTKYVTIGFDESRNAIFFRKYMNESKGEIKLVEAIWDGNKFEMDDCYLGDYLDDSPVPMPG
;
A
#
# COMPACT_ATOMS: atom_id res chain seq x y z
N ARG A 1 23.60 15.32 8.97
CA ARG A 1 24.77 15.11 8.08
C ARG A 1 25.33 13.71 8.36
N TYR A 2 24.90 12.71 7.60
CA TYR A 2 25.40 11.33 7.64
C TYR A 2 26.41 11.18 6.50
N ASP A 3 27.66 11.58 6.75
CA ASP A 3 28.82 11.35 5.88
C ASP A 3 30.10 11.79 6.62
N GLN A 4 30.41 11.10 7.72
CA GLN A 4 31.75 11.19 8.32
C GLN A 4 32.35 9.78 8.42
N GLY A 5 32.73 9.25 7.25
CA GLY A 5 33.92 8.43 7.04
C GLY A 5 34.25 7.37 8.10
N LYS A 6 33.32 6.44 8.38
CA LYS A 6 33.67 5.18 9.07
C LYS A 6 33.50 3.98 8.16
N THR A 7 34.43 3.05 8.35
CA THR A 7 34.98 2.05 7.44
C THR A 7 34.12 0.82 7.16
N ASP A 8 32.84 0.81 7.58
CA ASP A 8 31.99 -0.40 7.54
C ASP A 8 30.77 -0.29 6.61
N SER A 9 30.65 0.80 5.83
CA SER A 9 29.53 1.00 4.91
C SER A 9 29.84 0.43 3.52
N ILE A 10 28.99 -0.48 3.03
CA ILE A 10 29.02 -0.92 1.63
C ILE A 10 28.78 0.32 0.75
N PRO A 11 29.65 0.64 -0.22
CA PRO A 11 29.45 1.79 -1.08
C PRO A 11 28.12 1.72 -1.84
N ARG A 12 27.39 2.85 -1.89
CA ARG A 12 26.12 2.98 -2.64
C ARG A 12 26.38 3.02 -4.14
N THR A 13 26.65 1.87 -4.74
CA THR A 13 26.77 1.68 -6.19
C THR A 13 25.51 1.04 -6.74
N GLU A 14 25.21 1.27 -8.03
CA GLU A 14 24.07 0.61 -8.69
C GLU A 14 24.13 -0.92 -8.57
N ALA A 15 25.32 -1.50 -8.70
CA ALA A 15 25.56 -2.93 -8.56
C ALA A 15 25.23 -3.44 -7.14
N ASN A 16 25.64 -2.72 -6.09
CA ASN A 16 25.36 -3.09 -4.71
C ASN A 16 23.87 -2.97 -4.38
N THR A 17 23.22 -1.88 -4.80
CA THR A 17 21.77 -1.69 -4.63
C THR A 17 20.98 -2.78 -5.37
N ALA A 18 21.37 -3.15 -6.60
CA ALA A 18 20.73 -4.22 -7.36
C ALA A 18 20.87 -5.59 -6.68
N ARG A 19 22.07 -5.92 -6.17
CA ARG A 19 22.30 -7.15 -5.40
C ARG A 19 21.45 -7.21 -4.15
N LEU A 20 21.45 -6.14 -3.35
CA LEU A 20 20.66 -6.04 -2.12
C LEU A 20 19.16 -6.19 -2.37
N ARG A 21 18.65 -5.55 -3.44
CA ARG A 21 17.25 -5.69 -3.86
C ARG A 21 16.91 -7.15 -4.15
N LYS A 22 17.77 -7.85 -4.88
CA LYS A 22 17.58 -9.26 -5.21
C LYS A 22 17.59 -10.15 -3.96
N GLU A 23 18.57 -9.98 -3.07
CA GLU A 23 18.66 -10.76 -1.82
C GLU A 23 17.44 -10.53 -0.91
N LEU A 24 16.98 -9.28 -0.80
CA LEU A 24 15.78 -8.93 -0.03
C LEU A 24 14.52 -9.54 -0.66
N GLU A 25 14.37 -9.44 -1.98
CA GLU A 25 13.23 -10.02 -2.71
C GLU A 25 13.19 -11.55 -2.54
N GLU A 26 14.33 -12.23 -2.66
CA GLU A 26 14.44 -13.68 -2.48
C GLU A 26 14.09 -14.09 -1.04
N SER A 27 14.68 -13.43 -0.04
CA SER A 27 14.42 -13.69 1.38
C SER A 27 12.93 -13.45 1.71
N PHE A 28 12.36 -12.38 1.17
CA PHE A 28 10.95 -12.07 1.38
C PHE A 28 10.02 -13.06 0.68
N LEU A 29 10.33 -13.46 -0.55
CA LEU A 29 9.53 -14.44 -1.28
C LEU A 29 9.54 -15.78 -0.54
N GLN A 30 10.69 -16.20 -0.03
CA GLN A 30 10.79 -17.39 0.83
C GLN A 30 9.90 -17.24 2.07
N PHE A 31 9.92 -16.09 2.74
CA PHE A 31 9.05 -15.82 3.89
C PHE A 31 7.56 -15.88 3.53
N ALA A 32 7.14 -15.15 2.49
CA ALA A 32 5.74 -15.07 2.08
C ALA A 32 5.20 -16.43 1.61
N THR A 33 6.03 -17.25 0.98
CA THR A 33 5.66 -18.60 0.49
C THR A 33 5.81 -19.69 1.54
N HIS A 34 6.51 -19.44 2.65
CA HIS A 34 6.67 -20.42 3.73
C HIS A 34 5.31 -20.86 4.30
N ARG A 35 5.16 -22.15 4.59
CA ARG A 35 3.88 -22.73 5.07
C ARG A 35 3.42 -22.13 6.39
N GLN A 36 4.34 -21.77 7.27
CA GLN A 36 4.00 -21.20 8.58
C GLN A 36 3.68 -19.70 8.53
N SER A 37 3.99 -19.00 7.43
CA SER A 37 3.78 -17.55 7.37
C SER A 37 2.32 -17.16 7.29
N CYS A 38 1.41 -18.07 6.90
CA CYS A 38 -0.04 -17.80 6.89
C CYS A 38 -0.66 -17.77 8.30
N ASN A 39 0.03 -18.27 9.33
CA ASN A 39 -0.47 -18.23 10.68
C ASN A 39 0.03 -16.96 11.37
N LEU A 40 -0.74 -15.88 11.19
CA LEU A 40 -0.45 -14.59 11.79
C LEU A 40 -0.28 -14.70 13.32
N GLU A 41 -1.12 -15.47 14.01
CA GLU A 41 -1.03 -15.65 15.47
C GLU A 41 0.28 -16.32 15.90
N ASN A 42 0.75 -17.32 15.15
CA ASN A 42 2.07 -17.91 15.38
C ASN A 42 3.18 -16.86 15.17
N LEU A 43 3.09 -16.02 14.13
CA LEU A 43 4.07 -14.95 13.92
C LEU A 43 4.08 -13.95 15.09
N LYS A 44 2.90 -13.61 15.64
CA LYS A 44 2.84 -12.74 16.84
C LYS A 44 3.50 -13.38 18.04
N ALA A 45 3.10 -14.62 18.34
CA ALA A 45 3.52 -15.34 19.53
C ALA A 45 5.03 -15.56 19.61
N ASN A 46 5.71 -15.59 18.45
CA ASN A 46 7.14 -15.82 18.39
C ASN A 46 7.99 -14.61 17.93
N SER A 47 7.37 -13.44 17.83
CA SER A 47 8.12 -12.18 17.62
C SER A 47 8.86 -11.79 18.91
N LYS A 48 10.01 -11.09 18.81
CA LYS A 48 10.85 -10.68 19.96
C LYS A 48 10.19 -9.73 20.99
N GLY A 49 8.87 -9.51 20.92
CA GLY A 49 8.12 -8.55 21.72
C GLY A 49 7.72 -8.99 23.14
N ARG A 50 7.88 -10.26 23.53
CA ARG A 50 7.61 -10.70 24.91
C ARG A 50 8.59 -11.79 25.34
N SER A 51 9.49 -11.43 26.25
CA SER A 51 10.30 -12.31 27.12
C SER A 51 10.58 -13.72 26.58
N GLY A 52 11.74 -13.90 25.95
CA GLY A 52 12.46 -15.17 25.98
C GLY A 52 12.41 -16.08 24.75
N SER A 53 11.57 -15.84 23.76
CA SER A 53 11.52 -16.67 22.54
C SER A 53 11.63 -15.82 21.28
N SER A 54 12.78 -15.93 20.61
CA SER A 54 13.00 -15.38 19.26
C SER A 54 12.78 -16.50 18.27
N TYR A 55 11.77 -16.41 17.39
CA TYR A 55 11.75 -17.28 16.22
C TYR A 55 12.77 -16.79 15.21
N TYR A 56 13.53 -17.75 14.70
CA TYR A 56 14.42 -17.55 13.57
C TYR A 56 13.63 -17.83 12.29
N PHE A 57 13.47 -16.83 11.43
CA PHE A 57 13.20 -17.15 10.04
C PHE A 57 14.54 -17.55 9.43
N ASP A 58 14.75 -18.86 9.34
CA ASP A 58 16.03 -19.47 9.01
C ASP A 58 17.16 -19.07 9.98
N THR A 59 17.91 -18.01 9.68
CA THR A 59 19.01 -17.47 10.52
C THR A 59 18.70 -16.10 11.14
N TYR A 60 17.57 -15.45 10.81
CA TYR A 60 17.28 -14.07 11.22
C TYR A 60 16.19 -13.99 12.30
N SER A 61 16.46 -13.24 13.36
CA SER A 61 15.44 -12.85 14.35
C SER A 61 14.58 -11.70 13.82
N TYR A 62 13.28 -11.68 14.12
CA TYR A 62 12.40 -10.55 13.77
C TYR A 62 11.59 -10.00 14.96
N SER A 63 11.17 -8.74 14.81
CA SER A 63 10.21 -8.04 15.66
C SER A 63 8.96 -7.72 14.85
N MET A 64 7.82 -7.61 15.54
CA MET A 64 6.56 -7.24 14.93
C MET A 64 5.93 -6.10 15.73
N SER A 65 5.44 -5.08 15.04
CA SER A 65 4.74 -3.94 15.64
C SER A 65 3.37 -3.75 15.00
N GLU A 66 2.38 -3.39 15.81
CA GLU A 66 1.02 -3.13 15.36
C GLU A 66 0.86 -1.65 15.01
N LEU A 67 0.28 -1.38 13.85
CA LEU A 67 -0.06 -0.03 13.39
C LEU A 67 -1.54 -0.01 12.99
N TYR A 68 -2.26 1.05 13.37
CA TYR A 68 -3.61 1.26 12.84
C TYR A 68 -3.53 1.55 11.34
N ARG A 69 -4.41 0.93 10.55
CA ARG A 69 -4.53 1.23 9.12
C ARG A 69 -5.21 2.58 8.92
N GLU A 70 -6.30 2.80 9.64
CA GLU A 70 -7.03 4.06 9.72
C GLU A 70 -7.06 4.55 11.17
N TYR A 71 -6.27 5.59 11.47
CA TYR A 71 -6.18 6.18 12.81
C TYR A 71 -7.50 6.74 13.34
N GLY A 72 -8.44 7.11 12.46
CA GLY A 72 -9.76 7.59 12.84
C GLY A 72 -10.70 6.49 13.36
N ILE A 73 -10.38 5.21 13.11
CA ILE A 73 -11.19 4.07 13.54
C ILE A 73 -10.54 3.43 14.78
N ARG A 74 -11.18 3.60 15.95
CA ARG A 74 -10.65 3.11 17.23
C ARG A 74 -10.61 1.58 17.35
N SER A 75 -11.48 0.88 16.61
CA SER A 75 -11.50 -0.59 16.59
C SER A 75 -10.26 -1.14 15.89
N LYS A 76 -9.64 -2.19 16.46
CA LYS A 76 -8.54 -2.93 15.83
C LYS A 76 -9.04 -3.98 14.83
N THR A 77 -10.30 -4.41 14.94
CA THR A 77 -10.90 -5.42 14.07
C THR A 77 -10.86 -4.97 12.62
N ASN A 78 -10.17 -5.74 11.77
CA ASN A 78 -9.94 -5.41 10.35
C ASN A 78 -9.27 -4.05 10.09
N ASN A 79 -8.59 -3.46 11.08
CA ASN A 79 -7.96 -2.13 10.98
C ASN A 79 -6.50 -2.12 11.47
N THR A 80 -5.83 -3.27 11.39
CA THR A 80 -4.45 -3.42 11.87
C THR A 80 -3.53 -3.79 10.72
N ASN A 81 -2.38 -3.15 10.67
CA ASN A 81 -1.22 -3.53 9.87
C ASN A 81 -0.13 -4.03 10.82
N TYR A 82 0.62 -5.05 10.42
CA TYR A 82 1.75 -5.56 11.17
C TYR A 82 3.04 -5.23 10.43
N MET A 83 3.85 -4.34 10.98
CA MET A 83 5.17 -4.03 10.46
C MET A 83 6.17 -5.04 11.04
N ILE A 84 6.97 -5.66 10.17
CA ILE A 84 8.02 -6.61 10.55
C ILE A 84 9.38 -5.96 10.38
N GLY A 85 10.16 -5.93 11.46
CA GLY A 85 11.57 -5.53 11.43
C GLY A 85 12.47 -6.75 11.64
N PHE A 86 13.36 -7.04 10.69
CA PHE A 86 14.36 -8.11 10.84
C PHE A 86 15.66 -7.56 11.46
N TYR A 87 16.12 -8.19 12.54
CA TYR A 87 17.41 -7.89 13.15
C TYR A 87 18.54 -8.51 12.29
N GLY A 88 19.56 -7.71 11.96
CA GLY A 88 20.70 -8.13 11.13
C GLY A 88 20.49 -7.99 9.62
N LEU A 89 19.26 -7.82 9.15
CA LEU A 89 18.94 -7.40 7.77
C LEU A 89 19.01 -5.87 7.63
N TYR A 90 18.71 -5.17 8.72
CA TYR A 90 18.89 -3.73 8.86
C TYR A 90 20.32 -3.40 9.27
N ASP A 91 21.09 -2.93 8.32
CA ASP A 91 22.35 -2.25 8.56
C ASP A 91 22.08 -0.75 8.50
N TYR A 92 22.08 -0.07 9.65
CA TYR A 92 21.92 1.39 9.74
C TYR A 92 23.01 2.17 8.99
N SER A 93 24.07 1.49 8.52
CA SER A 93 25.09 2.06 7.63
C SER A 93 24.79 1.93 6.14
N ARG A 94 23.71 1.22 5.76
CA ARG A 94 23.28 1.08 4.36
C ARG A 94 22.17 2.08 4.02
N PRO A 95 22.28 2.79 2.88
CA PRO A 95 21.35 3.85 2.49
C PRO A 95 20.00 3.35 1.95
N ASP A 96 19.77 2.04 1.92
CA ASP A 96 18.57 1.45 1.33
C ASP A 96 17.56 1.04 2.42
N PHE A 97 16.44 1.77 2.51
CA PHE A 97 15.39 1.53 3.52
C PHE A 97 14.46 0.39 3.10
N ALA A 98 14.37 -0.67 3.91
CA ALA A 98 13.59 -1.88 3.62
C ALA A 98 12.36 -2.05 4.55
N ALA A 99 11.14 -1.75 4.12
CA ALA A 99 9.95 -1.94 4.95
C ALA A 99 9.20 -3.22 4.59
N LEU A 100 8.76 -3.98 5.60
CA LEU A 100 7.99 -5.22 5.42
C LEU A 100 6.70 -5.16 6.22
N PHE A 101 5.57 -5.49 5.60
CA PHE A 101 4.26 -5.49 6.24
C PHE A 101 3.46 -6.76 5.96
N ILE A 102 2.69 -7.18 6.96
CA ILE A 102 1.58 -8.13 6.83
C ILE A 102 0.28 -7.40 7.15
N GLN A 103 -0.69 -7.49 6.26
CA GLN A 103 -1.99 -6.86 6.42
C GLN A 103 -3.10 -7.90 6.32
N PRO A 104 -3.78 -8.24 7.42
CA PRO A 104 -4.96 -9.09 7.36
C PRO A 104 -6.17 -8.34 6.84
N PHE A 105 -6.90 -9.01 5.96
CA PHE A 105 -8.19 -8.56 5.45
C PHE A 105 -9.19 -9.70 5.51
N LYS A 106 -10.42 -9.36 5.92
CA LYS A 106 -11.58 -10.22 5.74
C LYS A 106 -12.45 -9.61 4.66
N VAL A 107 -12.61 -10.34 3.56
CA VAL A 107 -13.41 -9.94 2.40
C VAL A 107 -14.53 -10.96 2.29
N SER A 108 -15.75 -10.53 2.63
CA SER A 108 -16.88 -11.45 2.82
C SER A 108 -16.57 -12.51 3.89
N SER A 109 -16.73 -13.80 3.58
CA SER A 109 -16.31 -14.92 4.44
C SER A 109 -14.82 -15.28 4.33
N GLN A 110 -14.11 -14.80 3.30
CA GLN A 110 -12.73 -15.21 3.01
C GLN A 110 -11.71 -14.35 3.78
N SER A 111 -10.66 -15.02 4.29
CA SER A 111 -9.53 -14.35 4.92
C SER A 111 -8.34 -14.29 3.97
N TYR A 112 -7.77 -13.10 3.85
CA TYR A 112 -6.57 -12.84 3.07
C TYR A 112 -5.47 -12.24 3.94
N LEU A 113 -4.23 -12.56 3.59
CA LEU A 113 -3.04 -11.92 4.13
C LEU A 113 -2.28 -11.25 2.99
N VAL A 114 -2.05 -9.95 3.12
CA VAL A 114 -1.26 -9.18 2.16
C VAL A 114 0.13 -9.02 2.73
N TYR A 115 1.12 -9.59 2.06
CA TYR A 115 2.54 -9.45 2.40
C TYR A 115 3.10 -8.42 1.45
N SER A 116 3.70 -7.36 1.96
CA SER A 116 4.40 -6.36 1.14
C SER A 116 5.82 -6.13 1.63
N TYR A 117 6.70 -5.85 0.69
CA TYR A 117 8.02 -5.29 0.97
C TYR A 117 8.27 -4.08 0.07
N SER A 118 9.10 -3.16 0.53
CA SER A 118 9.60 -2.05 -0.27
C SER A 118 11.07 -1.78 0.05
N LEU A 119 11.86 -1.47 -0.97
CA LEU A 119 13.22 -0.97 -0.87
C LEU A 119 13.27 0.41 -1.53
N ASN A 120 13.52 1.46 -0.74
CA ASN A 120 13.48 2.85 -1.20
C ASN A 120 12.17 3.21 -1.93
N GLY A 121 11.04 2.78 -1.37
CA GLY A 121 9.71 3.07 -1.91
C GLY A 121 9.30 2.24 -3.13
N GLN A 122 10.09 1.23 -3.53
CA GLN A 122 9.74 0.31 -4.60
C GLN A 122 9.86 -1.15 -4.15
N GLY A 123 8.85 -1.95 -4.44
CA GLY A 123 8.86 -3.38 -4.17
C GLY A 123 7.60 -4.05 -4.69
N LEU A 124 7.20 -5.14 -4.04
CA LEU A 124 6.05 -5.93 -4.44
C LEU A 124 5.18 -6.24 -3.23
N TYR A 125 3.93 -6.58 -3.51
CA TYR A 125 3.08 -7.23 -2.54
C TYR A 125 2.40 -8.46 -3.13
N PHE A 126 2.07 -9.40 -2.25
CA PHE A 126 1.38 -10.63 -2.56
C PHE A 126 0.11 -10.71 -1.72
N ILE A 127 -1.02 -11.03 -2.36
CA ILE A 127 -2.25 -11.39 -1.65
C ILE A 127 -2.28 -12.91 -1.57
N LYS A 128 -2.34 -13.43 -0.36
CA LYS A 128 -2.41 -14.85 -0.05
C LYS A 128 -3.78 -15.20 0.50
N ASP A 129 -4.38 -16.24 -0.04
CA ASP A 129 -5.58 -16.84 0.54
C ASP A 129 -5.17 -17.66 1.77
N SER A 130 -5.71 -17.30 2.94
CA SER A 130 -5.34 -17.96 4.20
C SER A 130 -5.82 -19.41 4.28
N ALA A 131 -6.90 -19.79 3.59
CA ALA A 131 -7.46 -21.13 3.62
C ALA A 131 -6.63 -22.11 2.77
N THR A 132 -6.21 -21.68 1.58
CA THR A 132 -5.44 -22.51 0.64
C THR A 132 -3.92 -22.31 0.75
N ASN A 133 -3.47 -21.28 1.47
CA ASN A 133 -2.08 -20.87 1.58
C ASN A 133 -1.44 -20.55 0.21
N GLN A 134 -2.23 -20.21 -0.81
CA GLN A 134 -1.77 -19.87 -2.16
C GLN A 134 -1.71 -18.36 -2.37
N ILE A 135 -0.69 -17.91 -3.10
CA ILE A 135 -0.64 -16.54 -3.62
C ILE A 135 -1.67 -16.44 -4.75
N VAL A 136 -2.69 -15.59 -4.55
CA VAL A 136 -3.78 -15.38 -5.51
C VAL A 136 -3.64 -14.07 -6.27
N TYR A 137 -2.72 -13.19 -5.89
CA TYR A 137 -2.42 -11.95 -6.60
C TYR A 137 -1.01 -11.43 -6.31
N LYS A 138 -0.40 -10.76 -7.29
CA LYS A 138 0.85 -10.03 -7.16
C LYS A 138 0.65 -8.60 -7.68
N GLY A 139 1.05 -7.61 -6.89
CA GLY A 139 1.04 -6.19 -7.27
C GLY A 139 2.35 -5.48 -6.92
N GLN A 140 2.44 -4.21 -7.29
CA GLN A 140 3.61 -3.37 -7.01
C GLN A 140 3.40 -2.61 -5.69
N SER A 141 4.41 -2.61 -4.83
CA SER A 141 4.46 -1.73 -3.67
C SER A 141 5.24 -0.47 -4.04
N LEU A 142 4.57 0.68 -4.09
CA LEU A 142 5.14 1.94 -4.56
C LEU A 142 5.29 2.97 -3.43
N SER A 143 5.26 2.51 -2.18
CA SER A 143 5.48 3.32 -1.00
C SER A 143 6.33 2.58 0.02
N SER A 144 6.90 3.33 0.97
CA SER A 144 7.53 2.76 2.17
C SER A 144 6.54 2.40 3.27
N SER A 145 5.24 2.54 3.00
CA SER A 145 4.14 2.21 3.90
C SER A 145 3.51 0.87 3.52
N ALA A 146 2.50 0.46 4.28
CA ALA A 146 1.74 -0.74 3.98
C ALA A 146 1.01 -0.59 2.63
N ALA A 147 1.16 -1.57 1.73
CA ALA A 147 0.79 -1.42 0.32
C ALA A 147 -0.71 -1.21 0.06
N ILE A 148 -1.60 -1.75 0.90
CA ILE A 148 -3.06 -1.72 0.67
C ILE A 148 -3.79 -1.00 1.81
N HIS A 149 -4.62 0.00 1.47
CA HIS A 149 -5.50 0.69 2.43
C HIS A 149 -6.88 0.05 2.53
N VAL A 150 -7.46 -0.33 1.40
CA VAL A 150 -8.80 -0.92 1.33
C VAL A 150 -8.70 -2.24 0.59
N PHE A 151 -9.38 -3.26 1.11
CA PHE A 151 -9.64 -4.50 0.38
C PHE A 151 -11.02 -5.01 0.78
N LYS A 152 -11.99 -4.90 -0.14
CA LYS A 152 -13.42 -5.13 0.11
C LYS A 152 -14.10 -5.87 -1.04
N GLU A 153 -15.22 -6.53 -0.74
CA GLU A 153 -16.04 -7.20 -1.75
C GLU A 153 -16.92 -6.17 -2.46
N ILE A 154 -17.02 -6.24 -3.79
CA ILE A 154 -17.99 -5.45 -4.56
C ILE A 154 -19.21 -6.33 -4.85
N ASP A 155 -18.95 -7.55 -5.34
CA ASP A 155 -19.97 -8.55 -5.62
C ASP A 155 -19.34 -9.96 -5.54
N GLN A 156 -20.10 -11.00 -5.87
CA GLN A 156 -19.62 -12.38 -5.81
C GLN A 156 -18.39 -12.65 -6.70
N ARG A 157 -18.17 -11.86 -7.74
CA ARG A 157 -17.09 -12.02 -8.73
C ARG A 157 -16.00 -10.97 -8.61
N HIS A 158 -16.21 -9.88 -7.88
CA HIS A 158 -15.28 -8.75 -7.86
C HIS A 158 -14.97 -8.28 -6.44
N CYS A 159 -13.73 -7.83 -6.26
CA CYS A 159 -13.29 -7.11 -5.08
C CYS A 159 -12.53 -5.85 -5.51
N ILE A 160 -12.54 -4.84 -4.64
CA ILE A 160 -11.79 -3.60 -4.84
C ILE A 160 -10.59 -3.58 -3.90
N ILE A 161 -9.47 -3.10 -4.42
CA ILE A 161 -8.32 -2.73 -3.58
C ILE A 161 -7.93 -1.28 -3.81
N VAL A 162 -7.46 -0.61 -2.74
CA VAL A 162 -6.86 0.72 -2.81
C VAL A 162 -5.38 0.59 -2.42
N GLU A 163 -4.50 0.86 -3.37
CA GLU A 163 -3.05 0.83 -3.21
C GLU A 163 -2.51 2.18 -2.71
N ASP A 164 -1.47 2.13 -1.88
CA ASP A 164 -0.68 3.28 -1.44
C ASP A 164 0.47 3.56 -2.42
N LEU A 165 0.54 4.78 -2.94
CA LEU A 165 1.59 5.26 -3.85
C LEU A 165 2.55 6.24 -3.17
N GLY A 166 2.51 6.33 -1.83
CA GLY A 166 3.31 7.27 -1.05
C GLY A 166 2.96 8.71 -1.38
N ASP A 167 3.97 9.52 -1.71
CA ASP A 167 3.80 10.93 -2.06
C ASP A 167 2.92 11.16 -3.30
N LEU A 168 2.75 10.13 -4.14
CA LEU A 168 1.93 10.19 -5.35
C LEU A 168 0.44 9.94 -5.08
N GLY A 169 0.06 9.68 -3.83
CA GLY A 169 -1.32 9.55 -3.41
C GLY A 169 -1.80 8.10 -3.33
N ARG A 170 -3.03 7.82 -3.76
CA ARG A 170 -3.64 6.48 -3.72
C ARG A 170 -4.40 6.17 -4.99
N ARG A 171 -4.39 4.91 -5.41
CA ARG A 171 -5.20 4.45 -6.55
C ARG A 171 -6.05 3.25 -6.19
N ALA A 172 -7.24 3.18 -6.77
CA ALA A 172 -8.11 2.02 -6.67
C ALA A 172 -8.00 1.17 -7.94
N LEU A 173 -8.06 -0.15 -7.79
CA LEU A 173 -8.27 -1.09 -8.88
C LEU A 173 -9.29 -2.17 -8.49
N VAL A 174 -9.90 -2.78 -9.51
CA VAL A 174 -10.82 -3.90 -9.32
C VAL A 174 -10.13 -5.21 -9.69
N LEU A 175 -10.30 -6.20 -8.82
CA LEU A 175 -9.85 -7.56 -9.00
C LEU A 175 -11.07 -8.46 -9.27
N GLN A 176 -11.02 -9.20 -10.36
CA GLN A 176 -11.96 -10.27 -10.67
C GLN A 176 -11.50 -11.58 -10.04
N LYS A 177 -12.40 -12.27 -9.35
CA LYS A 177 -12.22 -13.61 -8.81
C LYS A 177 -12.33 -14.62 -9.96
N THR A 178 -11.32 -15.46 -10.09
CA THR A 178 -11.22 -16.52 -11.11
C THR A 178 -10.84 -17.83 -10.45
N ASN A 179 -10.94 -18.94 -11.18
CA ASN A 179 -10.51 -20.25 -10.68
C ASN A 179 -8.99 -20.30 -10.38
N ALA A 180 -8.20 -19.42 -11.01
CA ALA A 180 -6.74 -19.36 -10.84
C ALA A 180 -6.29 -18.32 -9.80
N GLY A 181 -7.23 -17.67 -9.09
CA GLY A 181 -6.96 -16.58 -8.15
C GLY A 181 -7.61 -15.27 -8.56
N LEU A 182 -6.97 -14.14 -8.25
CA LEU A 182 -7.49 -12.80 -8.53
C LEU A 182 -6.78 -12.21 -9.75
N LYS A 183 -7.52 -11.50 -10.60
CA LYS A 183 -6.98 -10.82 -11.79
C LYS A 183 -7.45 -9.38 -11.84
N ALA A 184 -6.54 -8.43 -12.02
CA ALA A 184 -6.91 -7.03 -12.21
C ALA A 184 -7.65 -6.83 -13.54
N VAL A 185 -8.72 -6.04 -13.53
CA VAL A 185 -9.56 -5.78 -14.70
C VAL A 185 -9.80 -4.28 -14.91
N PRO A 186 -9.95 -3.83 -16.17
CA PRO A 186 -10.26 -2.43 -16.47
C PRO A 186 -11.72 -2.14 -16.12
N ALA A 187 -11.95 -1.61 -14.93
CA ALA A 187 -13.28 -1.39 -14.35
C ALA A 187 -13.58 0.08 -14.04
N PHE A 188 -12.79 1.01 -14.59
CA PHE A 188 -13.03 2.44 -14.44
C PHE A 188 -13.29 3.08 -15.81
N LYS A 189 -14.10 4.14 -15.80
CA LYS A 189 -14.42 5.00 -16.94
C LYS A 189 -14.33 6.46 -16.47
N GLY A 190 -13.79 7.35 -17.30
CA GLY A 190 -13.69 8.79 -17.00
C GLY A 190 -12.38 9.41 -17.46
N ASN A 191 -12.15 10.64 -17.03
CA ASN A 191 -10.92 11.40 -17.28
C ASN A 191 -9.76 10.85 -16.45
N GLU A 192 -8.77 10.27 -17.11
CA GLU A 192 -7.55 9.74 -16.49
C GLU A 192 -6.42 10.78 -16.54
N ILE A 193 -5.63 10.89 -15.47
CA ILE A 193 -4.42 11.73 -15.47
C ILE A 193 -3.34 11.10 -16.38
N ASP A 194 -2.73 11.92 -17.24
CA ASP A 194 -1.60 11.52 -18.08
C ASP A 194 -0.33 11.28 -17.24
N GLN A 195 -0.16 10.05 -16.75
CA GLN A 195 0.96 9.66 -15.87
C GLN A 195 2.31 9.79 -16.58
N ALA A 196 2.36 9.56 -17.90
CA ALA A 196 3.60 9.53 -18.66
C ALA A 196 4.25 10.92 -18.79
N ALA A 197 3.43 11.97 -18.76
CA ALA A 197 3.90 13.35 -18.85
C ALA A 197 4.28 13.97 -17.49
N ASN A 198 4.09 13.24 -16.37
CA ASN A 198 4.12 13.79 -15.01
C ASN A 198 3.29 15.09 -14.89
N ASN A 199 2.23 15.18 -15.68
CA ASN A 199 1.42 16.39 -15.82
C ASN A 199 0.02 16.11 -15.27
N PHE A 200 -0.13 16.33 -13.97
CA PHE A 200 -1.39 16.11 -13.26
C PHE A 200 -2.57 16.93 -13.79
N LYS A 201 -2.30 18.01 -14.54
CA LYS A 201 -3.32 18.91 -15.12
C LYS A 201 -3.89 18.40 -16.44
N LYS A 202 -3.17 17.52 -17.15
CA LYS A 202 -3.65 16.97 -18.42
C LYS A 202 -4.41 15.68 -18.14
N LYS A 203 -5.71 15.70 -18.43
CA LYS A 203 -6.59 14.54 -18.28
C LYS A 203 -7.14 14.11 -19.63
N VAL A 204 -7.18 12.80 -19.88
CA VAL A 204 -7.66 12.21 -21.12
C VAL A 204 -8.82 11.27 -20.79
N TYR A 205 -9.94 11.49 -21.45
CA TYR A 205 -11.10 10.62 -21.28
C TYR A 205 -10.82 9.20 -21.78
N LYS A 206 -11.15 8.19 -20.96
CA LYS A 206 -11.05 6.78 -21.30
C LYS A 206 -12.34 6.05 -20.94
N GLU A 207 -12.87 5.30 -21.91
CA GLU A 207 -14.04 4.43 -21.73
C GLU A 207 -13.74 3.21 -20.84
N LYS A 208 -12.49 2.75 -20.84
CA LYS A 208 -12.01 1.62 -20.03
C LYS A 208 -10.59 1.89 -19.56
N ARG A 209 -10.38 1.87 -18.23
CA ARG A 209 -9.07 2.04 -17.60
C ARG A 209 -8.93 1.19 -16.34
N MET A 210 -7.69 0.90 -15.97
CA MET A 210 -7.36 -0.01 -14.87
C MET A 210 -7.59 0.61 -13.49
N TYR A 211 -7.32 1.90 -13.37
CA TYR A 211 -7.22 2.58 -12.08
C TYR A 211 -8.17 3.78 -12.01
N MET A 212 -8.61 4.10 -10.81
CA MET A 212 -8.97 5.46 -10.43
C MET A 212 -7.87 5.99 -9.52
N TRP A 213 -7.41 7.22 -9.73
CA TRP A 213 -6.29 7.82 -9.01
C TRP A 213 -6.70 9.10 -8.30
N LEU A 214 -6.51 9.12 -6.97
CA LEU A 214 -6.43 10.33 -6.17
C LEU A 214 -4.95 10.72 -6.04
N ALA A 215 -4.52 11.56 -6.98
CA ALA A 215 -3.13 11.95 -7.17
C ALA A 215 -2.71 13.07 -6.20
N SER A 216 -1.50 12.96 -5.69
CA SER A 216 -0.82 13.94 -4.85
C SER A 216 0.62 14.14 -5.32
N ASN A 217 1.32 15.05 -4.68
CA ASN A 217 2.77 15.15 -4.75
C ASN A 217 3.35 15.28 -3.33
N ARG A 218 4.68 15.34 -3.21
CA ARG A 218 5.36 15.45 -1.92
C ARG A 218 5.01 16.73 -1.15
N GLY A 219 4.89 17.87 -1.84
CA GLY A 219 4.56 19.15 -1.21
C GLY A 219 3.19 19.11 -0.54
N LEU A 220 2.18 18.64 -1.28
CA LEU A 220 0.82 18.45 -0.79
C LEU A 220 0.75 17.39 0.32
N SER A 221 1.45 16.27 0.15
CA SER A 221 1.48 15.19 1.15
C SER A 221 2.10 15.64 2.47
N VAL A 222 3.15 16.48 2.44
CA VAL A 222 3.78 17.07 3.63
C VAL A 222 2.91 18.17 4.24
N GLY A 223 2.37 19.08 3.42
CA GLY A 223 1.61 20.25 3.90
C GLY A 223 0.25 19.89 4.48
N TYR A 224 -0.42 18.88 3.92
CA TYR A 224 -1.81 18.55 4.26
C TYR A 224 -1.96 17.18 4.94
N GLY A 225 -1.02 16.27 4.73
CA GLY A 225 -1.02 14.94 5.32
C GLY A 225 -1.99 13.94 4.65
N THR A 226 -2.00 12.72 5.16
CA THR A 226 -2.66 11.56 4.54
C THR A 226 -4.19 11.60 4.58
N LYS A 227 -4.81 12.43 5.43
CA LYS A 227 -6.28 12.56 5.53
C LYS A 227 -6.93 13.07 4.24
N TYR A 228 -6.17 13.78 3.41
CA TYR A 228 -6.62 14.31 2.11
C TYR A 228 -6.51 13.28 0.98
N VAL A 229 -5.68 12.25 1.16
CA VAL A 229 -5.46 11.18 0.19
C VAL A 229 -6.20 9.92 0.65
N THR A 230 -7.52 9.98 0.79
CA THR A 230 -8.33 8.82 1.23
C THR A 230 -9.35 8.44 0.19
N ILE A 231 -9.20 7.23 -0.37
CA ILE A 231 -10.22 6.53 -1.14
C ILE A 231 -10.85 5.49 -0.23
N GLY A 232 -12.17 5.54 -0.09
CA GLY A 232 -12.98 4.59 0.66
C GLY A 232 -13.89 3.76 -0.25
N PHE A 233 -14.47 2.71 0.32
CA PHE A 233 -15.47 1.88 -0.34
C PHE A 233 -16.59 1.54 0.64
N ASP A 234 -17.83 1.77 0.21
CA ASP A 234 -19.05 1.44 0.94
C ASP A 234 -19.68 0.18 0.35
N GLU A 235 -19.54 -0.94 1.05
CA GLU A 235 -20.05 -2.26 0.65
C GLU A 235 -21.59 -2.30 0.60
N SER A 236 -22.30 -1.42 1.32
CA SER A 236 -23.77 -1.44 1.33
C SER A 236 -24.37 -0.85 0.06
N ARG A 237 -23.67 0.11 -0.54
CA ARG A 237 -24.06 0.79 -1.79
C ARG A 237 -23.23 0.36 -2.99
N ASN A 238 -22.22 -0.49 -2.77
CA ASN A 238 -21.16 -0.78 -3.74
C ASN A 238 -20.59 0.51 -4.35
N ALA A 239 -20.25 1.47 -3.49
CA ALA A 239 -19.83 2.80 -3.89
C ALA A 239 -18.36 3.05 -3.54
N ILE A 240 -17.55 3.44 -4.53
CA ILE A 240 -16.23 4.01 -4.29
C ILE A 240 -16.36 5.51 -4.05
N PHE A 241 -15.60 6.06 -3.10
CA PHE A 241 -15.67 7.49 -2.81
C PHE A 241 -14.35 8.08 -2.32
N PHE A 242 -14.22 9.40 -2.43
CA PHE A 242 -13.23 10.19 -1.70
C PHE A 242 -13.81 11.56 -1.31
N ARG A 243 -13.14 12.23 -0.37
CA ARG A 243 -13.55 13.56 0.14
C ARG A 243 -12.67 14.65 -0.47
N LYS A 244 -13.30 15.68 -1.05
CA LYS A 244 -12.67 16.94 -1.45
C LYS A 244 -12.88 17.97 -0.36
N TYR A 245 -11.82 18.37 0.30
CA TYR A 245 -11.83 19.39 1.33
C TYR A 245 -11.63 20.75 0.66
N MET A 246 -12.74 21.44 0.35
CA MET A 246 -12.72 22.71 -0.40
C MET A 246 -12.33 23.89 0.50
N ASN A 247 -12.84 23.91 1.74
CA ASN A 247 -12.46 24.88 2.76
C ASN A 247 -12.54 24.23 4.14
N GLU A 248 -11.39 23.78 4.66
CA GLU A 248 -11.33 23.09 5.95
C GLU A 248 -11.76 24.00 7.12
N SER A 249 -11.41 25.29 7.08
CA SER A 249 -11.78 26.25 8.14
C SER A 249 -13.30 26.48 8.26
N LYS A 250 -14.04 26.25 7.17
CA LYS A 250 -15.50 26.35 7.11
C LYS A 250 -16.20 24.98 7.13
N GLY A 251 -15.45 23.88 7.21
CA GLY A 251 -16.00 22.53 7.16
C GLY A 251 -16.59 22.13 5.80
N GLU A 252 -16.25 22.83 4.72
CA GLU A 252 -16.79 22.56 3.39
C GLU A 252 -16.11 21.34 2.76
N ILE A 253 -16.77 20.18 2.86
CA ILE A 253 -16.30 18.90 2.33
C ILE A 253 -17.30 18.39 1.29
N LYS A 254 -16.83 18.20 0.05
CA LYS A 254 -17.60 17.57 -1.01
C LYS A 254 -17.26 16.08 -1.11
N LEU A 255 -18.25 15.22 -1.01
CA LEU A 255 -18.10 13.80 -1.30
C LEU A 255 -18.16 13.60 -2.82
N VAL A 256 -17.18 12.91 -3.38
CA VAL A 256 -17.19 12.45 -4.78
C VAL A 256 -17.28 10.94 -4.74
N GLU A 257 -18.30 10.38 -5.40
CA GLU A 257 -18.59 8.95 -5.36
C GLU A 257 -19.06 8.42 -6.71
N ALA A 258 -18.88 7.12 -6.91
CA ALA A 258 -19.39 6.37 -8.06
C ALA A 258 -19.91 5.01 -7.60
N ILE A 259 -21.08 4.62 -8.10
CA ILE A 259 -21.72 3.33 -7.83
C ILE A 259 -21.22 2.30 -8.83
N TRP A 260 -21.05 1.05 -8.38
CA TRP A 260 -20.76 -0.09 -9.25
C TRP A 260 -21.98 -0.39 -10.12
N ASP A 261 -21.84 -0.19 -11.43
CA ASP A 261 -22.88 -0.52 -12.39
C ASP A 261 -22.27 -1.05 -13.69
N GLY A 262 -22.87 -2.09 -14.27
CA GLY A 262 -22.39 -2.69 -15.53
C GLY A 262 -20.92 -3.14 -15.50
N ASN A 263 -20.43 -3.63 -14.37
CA ASN A 263 -19.02 -4.00 -14.10
C ASN A 263 -18.00 -2.85 -14.20
N LYS A 264 -18.43 -1.62 -13.89
CA LYS A 264 -17.53 -0.47 -13.88
C LYS A 264 -17.93 0.59 -12.85
N PHE A 265 -16.99 1.45 -12.52
CA PHE A 265 -17.21 2.74 -11.88
C PHE A 265 -16.99 3.86 -12.89
N GLU A 266 -17.92 4.81 -12.99
CA GLU A 266 -17.75 6.03 -13.76
C GLU A 266 -17.26 7.15 -12.84
N MET A 267 -15.96 7.42 -12.88
CA MET A 267 -15.29 8.35 -11.97
C MET A 267 -14.01 8.89 -12.60
N ASP A 268 -13.82 10.20 -12.52
CA ASP A 268 -12.60 10.88 -12.96
C ASP A 268 -11.48 10.76 -11.93
N ASP A 269 -10.24 10.80 -12.40
CA ASP A 269 -9.08 11.03 -11.54
C ASP A 269 -9.09 12.45 -10.96
N CYS A 270 -8.51 12.57 -9.78
CA CYS A 270 -8.44 13.82 -9.06
C CYS A 270 -7.01 14.12 -8.62
N TYR A 271 -6.50 15.27 -9.02
CA TYR A 271 -5.27 15.80 -8.46
C TYR A 271 -5.60 16.70 -7.27
N LEU A 272 -4.93 16.52 -6.14
CA LEU A 272 -5.15 17.34 -4.95
C LEU A 272 -4.82 18.82 -5.20
N GLY A 273 -3.80 19.12 -5.99
CA GLY A 273 -3.43 20.51 -6.34
C GLY A 273 -4.42 21.21 -7.28
N ASP A 274 -5.49 20.54 -7.72
CA ASP A 274 -6.60 21.21 -8.42
C ASP A 274 -7.43 22.09 -7.46
N TYR A 275 -7.33 21.87 -6.14
CA TYR A 275 -8.13 22.58 -5.13
C TYR A 275 -7.42 22.82 -3.78
N LEU A 276 -6.20 22.34 -3.60
CA LEU A 276 -5.32 22.67 -2.47
C LEU A 276 -4.15 23.53 -2.94
N ASP A 277 -3.52 24.27 -2.02
CA ASP A 277 -2.35 25.07 -2.33
C ASP A 277 -1.13 24.17 -2.58
N ASP A 278 -0.72 24.09 -3.83
CA ASP A 278 0.42 23.32 -4.30
C ASP A 278 1.67 24.20 -4.47
N SER A 279 1.88 25.10 -3.50
CA SER A 279 3.07 25.93 -3.44
C SER A 279 4.28 25.10 -2.99
N PRO A 280 5.49 25.33 -3.55
CA PRO A 280 6.69 24.61 -3.14
C PRO A 280 6.93 24.79 -1.65
N VAL A 281 7.00 23.67 -0.90
CA VAL A 281 7.39 23.71 0.50
C VAL A 281 8.88 24.06 0.56
N PRO A 282 9.29 25.12 1.27
CA PRO A 282 10.70 25.45 1.40
C PRO A 282 11.43 24.28 2.06
N MET A 283 12.45 23.73 1.40
CA MET A 283 13.32 22.75 2.04
C MET A 283 14.08 23.42 3.19
N PRO A 284 14.21 22.79 4.36
CA PRO A 284 15.15 23.26 5.37
C PRO A 284 16.56 23.26 4.77
N GLY A 285 17.24 24.41 4.85
CA GLY A 285 18.66 24.54 4.47
C GLY A 285 19.61 23.82 5.42
#